data_AF-A0A1F5DN28-F1
#
_entry.id   AF-A0A1F5DN28-F1
#
_cell.length_a   1.000
_cell.length_b   1.000
_cell.length_c   1.000
_cell.angle_alpha   90.00
_cell.angle_beta   90.00
_cell.angle_gamma   90.00
#
_symmetry.space_group_name_H-M   'P 1'
#
loop_
_entity.id
_entity.type
_entity.pdbx_description
1 polymer ?
#
loop_
_entity_poly.entity_id
_entity_poly.type
_entity_poly.pdbx_seq_one_letter_code
_entity_poly.pdbx_strand_id
1 'polypeptide(L)'
;MTKQEIKNHQKLTIRKCRWNLWLSLGLVLVLSLTKLILVNRSSTWGRQLEQIKQETEQVKAENDRLKLELNRQIGGLDKAQEKAKELGFVDKPQYLYLSGGESVAQKLP
;
A
#
# COMPACT_ATOMS: atom_id res chain seq x y z
N MET A 1 -22.99 49.05 -55.92
CA MET A 1 -23.13 47.61 -55.62
C MET A 1 -24.40 47.10 -56.25
N THR A 2 -24.30 46.05 -57.06
CA THR A 2 -25.47 45.42 -57.68
C THR A 2 -26.22 44.57 -56.64
N LYS A 3 -27.56 44.43 -56.76
CA LYS A 3 -28.39 43.64 -55.82
C LYS A 3 -27.88 42.19 -55.64
N GLN A 4 -27.15 41.68 -56.62
CA GLN A 4 -26.58 40.33 -56.64
C GLN A 4 -25.37 40.19 -55.71
N GLU A 5 -24.53 41.23 -55.59
CA GLU A 5 -23.39 41.25 -54.66
C GLU A 5 -23.85 41.23 -53.20
N ILE A 6 -24.90 41.99 -52.87
CA ILE A 6 -25.47 42.06 -51.51
C ILE A 6 -26.00 40.68 -51.07
N LYS A 7 -26.70 39.98 -51.96
CA LYS A 7 -27.26 38.64 -51.68
C LYS A 7 -26.16 37.59 -51.46
N ASN A 8 -25.05 37.69 -52.19
CA ASN A 8 -23.89 36.81 -52.03
C ASN A 8 -23.15 37.08 -50.71
N HIS A 9 -22.96 38.34 -50.34
CA HIS A 9 -22.36 38.72 -49.05
C HIS A 9 -23.22 38.23 -47.87
N GLN A 10 -24.54 38.41 -47.92
CA GLN A 10 -25.43 37.91 -46.86
C GLN A 10 -25.35 36.39 -46.69
N LYS A 11 -25.32 35.62 -47.79
CA LYS A 11 -25.15 34.15 -47.73
C LYS A 11 -23.80 33.74 -47.11
N LEU A 12 -22.72 34.43 -47.46
CA LEU A 12 -21.39 34.19 -46.88
C LEU A 12 -21.37 34.49 -45.38
N THR A 13 -21.97 35.61 -44.96
CA THR A 13 -22.05 36.00 -43.55
C THR A 13 -22.86 34.98 -42.74
N ILE A 14 -24.02 34.55 -43.24
CA ILE A 14 -24.85 33.52 -42.58
C ILE A 14 -24.09 32.18 -42.48
N ARG A 15 -23.35 31.79 -43.51
CA ARG A 15 -22.55 30.55 -43.49
C ARG A 15 -21.44 30.61 -42.44
N LYS A 16 -20.71 31.73 -42.35
CA LYS A 16 -19.68 31.95 -41.33
C LYS A 16 -20.26 31.96 -39.92
N CYS A 17 -21.42 32.60 -39.74
CA CYS A 17 -22.12 32.67 -38.46
C CYS A 17 -22.54 31.26 -37.99
N ARG A 18 -23.13 30.45 -38.89
CA ARG A 18 -23.45 29.05 -38.59
C ARG A 18 -22.20 28.25 -38.22
N TRP A 19 -21.11 28.39 -38.97
CA TRP A 19 -19.85 27.71 -38.65
C TRP A 19 -19.30 28.07 -37.28
N ASN A 20 -19.32 29.36 -36.90
CA ASN A 20 -18.86 29.79 -35.58
C ASN A 20 -19.75 29.25 -34.45
N LEU A 21 -21.07 29.17 -34.69
CA LEU A 21 -22.03 28.61 -33.75
C LEU A 21 -21.78 27.10 -33.56
N TRP A 22 -21.54 26.35 -34.64
CA TRP A 22 -21.15 24.94 -34.54
C TRP A 22 -19.80 24.73 -33.86
N LEU A 23 -18.83 25.62 -34.12
CA LEU A 23 -17.50 25.54 -33.51
C LEU A 23 -17.59 25.76 -31.98
N SER A 24 -18.32 26.79 -31.56
CA SER A 24 -18.53 27.09 -30.14
C SER A 24 -19.34 26.00 -29.43
N LEU A 25 -20.39 25.46 -30.08
CA LEU A 25 -21.15 24.32 -29.54
C LEU A 25 -20.27 23.08 -29.38
N GLY A 26 -19.45 22.78 -30.39
CA GLY A 26 -18.49 21.67 -30.34
C GLY A 26 -17.47 21.85 -29.22
N LEU A 27 -16.92 23.06 -29.07
CA LEU A 27 -15.97 23.38 -28.00
C LEU A 27 -16.58 23.17 -26.62
N VAL A 28 -17.81 23.66 -26.41
CA VAL A 28 -18.54 23.50 -25.13
C VAL A 28 -18.80 22.02 -24.84
N LEU A 29 -19.23 21.24 -25.84
CA LEU A 29 -19.46 19.81 -25.69
C LEU A 29 -18.18 19.08 -25.29
N VAL A 30 -17.08 19.31 -25.99
CA VAL A 30 -15.77 18.70 -25.68
C VAL A 30 -15.33 19.05 -24.26
N LEU A 31 -15.35 20.34 -23.89
CA LEU A 31 -14.96 20.79 -22.55
C LEU A 31 -15.85 20.19 -21.44
N SER A 32 -17.16 20.04 -21.70
CA SER A 32 -18.09 19.43 -20.74
C SER A 32 -17.80 17.95 -20.52
N LEU A 33 -17.53 17.20 -21.60
CA LEU A 33 -17.18 15.78 -21.55
C LEU A 33 -15.84 15.58 -20.83
N THR A 34 -14.84 16.42 -21.12
CA THR A 34 -13.54 16.36 -20.44
C THR A 34 -13.69 16.57 -18.94
N LYS A 35 -14.50 17.55 -18.49
CA LYS A 35 -14.77 17.75 -17.05
C LYS A 35 -15.43 16.53 -16.42
N LEU A 36 -16.41 15.93 -17.08
CA LEU A 36 -17.12 14.77 -16.57
C LEU A 36 -16.19 13.56 -16.40
N ILE A 37 -15.33 13.31 -17.39
CA ILE A 37 -14.31 12.24 -17.33
C ILE A 37 -13.32 12.51 -16.19
N LEU A 38 -12.84 13.74 -16.04
CA LEU A 38 -11.92 14.11 -14.96
C LEU A 38 -12.54 13.86 -13.59
N VAL A 39 -13.77 14.35 -13.36
CA VAL A 39 -14.47 14.19 -12.08
C VAL A 39 -14.69 12.72 -11.75
N ASN A 40 -15.09 11.91 -12.73
CA ASN A 40 -15.28 10.48 -12.53
C ASN A 40 -13.96 9.78 -12.17
N ARG A 41 -12.87 10.11 -12.88
CA ARG A 41 -11.54 9.53 -12.61
C ARG A 41 -10.99 9.96 -11.25
N SER A 42 -11.15 11.23 -10.87
CA SER A 42 -10.77 11.74 -9.55
C SER A 42 -11.57 11.08 -8.41
N SER A 43 -12.86 10.81 -8.61
CA SER A 43 -13.68 10.07 -7.64
C SER A 43 -13.17 8.63 -7.42
N THR A 44 -12.73 7.97 -8.49
CA THR A 44 -12.15 6.62 -8.41
C THR A 44 -10.80 6.64 -7.69
N TRP A 45 -9.93 7.61 -8.00
CA TRP A 45 -8.65 7.75 -7.31
C TRP A 45 -8.81 8.10 -5.83
N GLY A 46 -9.78 8.95 -5.47
CA GLY A 46 -10.07 9.25 -4.07
C GLY A 46 -10.50 8.01 -3.28
N ARG A 47 -11.36 7.17 -3.87
CA ARG A 47 -11.79 5.90 -3.25
C ARG A 47 -10.63 4.90 -3.11
N GLN A 48 -9.79 4.79 -4.13
CA GLN A 48 -8.61 3.91 -4.08
C GLN A 48 -7.59 4.39 -3.05
N LEU A 49 -7.38 5.70 -2.92
CA LEU A 49 -6.48 6.25 -1.92
C LEU A 49 -6.98 5.96 -0.50
N GLU A 50 -8.28 6.11 -0.25
CA GLU A 50 -8.87 5.80 1.06
C GLU A 50 -8.75 4.31 1.39
N GLN A 51 -8.99 3.42 0.42
CA GLN A 51 -8.80 1.98 0.57
C GLN A 51 -7.34 1.62 0.91
N ILE A 52 -6.38 2.16 0.16
CA ILE A 52 -4.94 1.92 0.42
C ILE A 52 -4.54 2.42 1.80
N LYS A 53 -5.07 3.59 2.22
CA LYS A 53 -4.80 4.13 3.55
C LYS A 53 -5.35 3.20 4.64
N GLN A 54 -6.58 2.72 4.48
CA GLN A 54 -7.20 1.79 5.42
C GLN A 54 -6.43 0.46 5.50
N GLU A 55 -6.02 -0.11 4.37
CA GLU A 55 -5.19 -1.32 4.33
C GLU A 55 -3.83 -1.09 5.01
N THR A 56 -3.21 0.06 4.77
CA THR A 56 -1.92 0.42 5.40
C THR A 56 -2.05 0.54 6.92
N GLU A 57 -3.13 1.16 7.41
CA GLU A 57 -3.41 1.26 8.84
C GLU A 57 -3.66 -0.10 9.49
N GLN A 58 -4.40 -0.99 8.82
CA GLN A 58 -4.62 -2.37 9.28
C GLN A 58 -3.31 -3.16 9.35
N VAL A 59 -2.51 -3.13 8.29
CA VAL A 59 -1.22 -3.82 8.25
C VAL A 59 -0.28 -3.29 9.32
N LYS A 60 -0.27 -1.97 9.56
CA LYS A 60 0.53 -1.36 10.63
C LYS A 60 0.10 -1.86 12.02
N ALA A 61 -1.21 -1.89 12.29
CA ALA A 61 -1.74 -2.39 13.54
C ALA A 61 -1.41 -3.87 13.78
N GLU A 62 -1.49 -4.69 12.74
CA GLU A 62 -1.10 -6.10 12.79
C GLU A 62 0.41 -6.25 13.07
N ASN A 63 1.25 -5.45 12.40
CA ASN A 63 2.69 -5.45 12.63
C ASN A 63 3.06 -5.06 14.07
N ASP A 64 2.40 -4.03 14.61
CA ASP A 64 2.62 -3.58 15.99
C ASP A 64 2.18 -4.65 17.00
N ARG A 65 1.07 -5.34 16.73
CA ARG A 65 0.63 -6.50 17.54
C ARG A 65 1.65 -7.63 17.49
N LEU A 66 2.13 -8.01 16.32
CA LEU A 66 3.13 -9.08 16.17
C LEU A 66 4.44 -8.71 16.88
N LYS A 67 4.88 -7.46 16.81
CA LYS A 67 6.04 -6.97 17.57
C LYS A 67 5.84 -7.09 19.08
N LEU A 68 4.65 -6.76 19.59
CA LEU A 68 4.33 -6.91 21.00
C LEU A 68 4.33 -8.38 21.43
N GLU A 69 3.74 -9.27 20.61
CA GLU A 69 3.75 -10.72 20.87
C GLU A 69 5.18 -11.28 20.85
N LEU A 70 6.01 -10.86 19.88
CA LEU A 70 7.42 -11.26 19.81
C LEU A 70 8.20 -10.79 21.05
N ASN A 71 8.04 -9.52 21.45
CA ASN A 71 8.71 -9.00 22.64
C ASN A 71 8.28 -9.72 23.92
N ARG A 72 6.99 -10.11 24.03
CA ARG A 72 6.50 -10.93 25.15
C ARG A 72 7.12 -12.32 25.14
N GLN A 73 7.23 -12.94 23.97
CA GLN A 73 7.85 -14.27 23.84
C GLN A 73 9.34 -14.22 24.16
N ILE A 74 10.08 -13.22 23.68
CA ILE A 74 11.51 -13.03 23.99
C ILE A 74 11.70 -12.85 25.51
N GLY A 75 10.95 -11.96 26.15
CA GLY A 75 11.04 -11.78 27.61
C GLY A 75 10.59 -13.02 28.40
N GLY A 76 9.72 -13.85 27.84
CA GLY A 76 9.37 -15.16 28.40
C GLY A 76 10.49 -16.19 28.23
N LEU A 77 11.17 -16.18 27.09
CA LEU A 77 12.30 -17.05 26.77
C LEU A 77 13.49 -16.76 27.68
N ASP A 78 13.81 -15.49 27.89
CA ASP A 78 14.88 -15.07 28.80
C ASP A 78 14.63 -15.56 30.23
N LYS A 79 13.40 -15.40 30.73
CA LYS A 79 13.00 -15.90 32.06
C LYS A 79 13.04 -17.42 32.16
N ALA A 80 12.66 -18.11 31.08
CA ALA A 80 12.74 -19.57 31.04
C ALA A 80 14.20 -20.05 31.03
N GLN A 81 15.09 -19.35 30.32
CA GLN A 81 16.52 -19.65 30.30
C GLN A 81 17.17 -19.37 31.66
N GLU A 82 16.78 -18.28 32.34
CA GLU A 82 17.25 -17.96 33.69
C GLU A 82 16.84 -19.04 34.69
N LYS A 83 15.56 -19.46 34.70
CA LYS A 83 15.10 -20.58 35.53
C LYS A 83 15.77 -21.90 35.19
N ALA A 84 16.04 -22.16 33.91
CA ALA A 84 16.76 -23.37 33.51
C ALA A 84 18.17 -23.38 34.10
N LYS A 85 18.88 -22.24 34.10
CA LYS A 85 20.19 -22.10 34.76
C LYS A 85 20.09 -22.29 36.28
N GLU A 86 19.08 -21.72 36.94
CA GLU A 86 18.84 -21.93 38.38
C GLU A 86 18.61 -23.39 38.74
N LEU A 87 17.89 -24.13 37.88
CA LEU A 87 17.64 -25.57 38.01
C LEU A 87 18.86 -26.44 37.61
N GLY A 88 19.98 -25.82 37.25
CA GLY A 88 21.22 -26.52 36.91
C GLY A 88 21.27 -27.07 35.47
N PHE A 89 20.32 -26.69 34.61
CA PHE A 89 20.40 -27.01 33.19
C PHE A 89 21.52 -26.19 32.54
N VAL A 90 22.47 -26.88 31.91
CA VAL A 90 23.63 -26.26 31.26
C VAL A 90 23.34 -26.11 29.78
N ASP A 91 23.60 -24.92 29.25
CA ASP A 91 23.44 -24.64 27.83
C ASP A 91 24.52 -25.44 27.06
N LYS A 92 24.10 -26.40 26.24
CA LYS A 92 24.94 -27.37 25.53
C LYS A 92 25.72 -28.31 26.46
N PRO A 93 25.13 -29.46 26.87
CA PRO A 93 25.86 -30.48 27.61
C PRO A 93 27.05 -31.00 26.79
N GLN A 94 28.26 -30.88 27.35
CA GLN A 94 29.43 -31.58 26.83
C GLN A 94 29.39 -33.02 27.34
N TYR A 95 29.17 -33.97 26.44
CA TYR A 95 29.20 -35.39 26.75
C TYR A 95 30.63 -35.92 26.58
N LEU A 96 31.24 -36.38 27.66
CA LEU A 96 32.45 -37.18 27.59
C LEU A 96 32.03 -38.64 27.40
N TYR A 97 32.18 -39.17 26.19
CA TYR A 97 31.96 -40.58 25.92
C TYR A 97 33.17 -41.38 26.39
N LEU A 98 33.08 -41.98 27.58
CA LEU A 98 34.08 -42.93 28.05
C LEU A 98 33.86 -44.26 27.32
N SER A 99 34.90 -44.76 26.66
CA SER A 99 34.94 -46.12 26.11
C SER A 99 34.84 -47.12 27.27
N GLY A 100 34.05 -48.19 27.10
CA GLY A 100 33.56 -49.08 28.17
C GLY A 100 34.57 -49.94 28.94
N GLY A 101 35.77 -49.42 29.23
CA GLY A 101 36.82 -50.09 30.01
C GLY A 101 37.46 -49.25 31.12
N GLU A 102 37.14 -47.96 31.26
CA GLU A 102 37.73 -47.11 32.31
C GLU A 102 36.87 -47.13 33.59
N SER A 103 37.37 -47.84 34.61
CA SER A 103 36.84 -47.81 35.97
C SER A 103 37.20 -46.49 36.64
N VAL A 104 36.22 -45.61 36.85
CA VAL A 104 36.40 -44.37 37.62
C VAL A 104 36.28 -44.68 39.11
N ALA A 105 37.42 -44.86 39.77
CA ALA A 105 37.47 -45.04 41.21
C ALA A 105 37.21 -43.70 41.93
N GLN A 106 36.01 -43.56 42.49
CA GLN A 106 35.68 -42.43 43.37
C GLN A 106 36.35 -42.65 44.73
N LYS A 107 37.50 -42.01 44.95
CA LYS A 107 38.12 -41.96 46.28
C LYS A 107 37.41 -40.86 47.08
N LEU A 108 36.42 -41.24 47.88
CA LEU A 108 35.85 -40.34 48.89
C LEU A 108 36.85 -40.20 50.07
N PRO A 109 37.21 -38.98 50.50
CA PRO A 109 37.78 -38.74 51.83
C PRO A 109 36.73 -38.91 52.94
#